data_AF-A0AAE5WR78-F1
#
_entry.id   AF-A0AAE5WR78-F1
#
_cell.length_a   1.000
_cell.length_b   1.000
_cell.length_c   1.000
_cell.angle_alpha   90.00
_cell.angle_beta   90.00
_cell.angle_gamma   90.00
#
_symmetry.space_group_name_H-M   'P 1'
#
loop_
_entity.id
_entity.type
_entity.pdbx_description
1 polymer ?
#
loop_
_entity_poly.entity_id
_entity_poly.type
_entity_poly.pdbx_seq_one_letter_code
_entity_poly.pdbx_strand_id
1 'polypeptide(L)'
;MMTAWLGAWRSTGDSRRPLALASRPPPFGAPHPERISEVFGVDIHPAAKMGRSIMLDHGSGLVIGETAVVEDDVSILQNATLGGTGKETGDRHPKVRRGALIGAGAKILGNIEIGVGAKVGAGSVVVNAVTAYTSVAGIPARQVGKRHFNLPGITMDQTLSEPEYTI
;
A
#
# COMPACT_ATOMS: atom_id res chain seq x y z
N MET A 1 22.98 -4.49 9.17
CA MET A 1 23.28 -4.91 7.77
C MET A 1 22.02 -4.83 6.91
N MET A 2 21.44 -3.64 6.70
CA MET A 2 20.14 -3.45 5.98
C MET A 2 20.22 -2.39 4.87
N THR A 3 21.41 -2.13 4.32
CA THR A 3 21.63 -1.08 3.29
C THR A 3 21.94 -1.60 1.89
N ALA A 4 21.96 -2.92 1.68
CA ALA A 4 22.01 -3.48 0.33
C ALA A 4 20.65 -4.11 0.06
N TRP A 5 19.91 -3.63 -0.94
CA TRP A 5 18.93 -4.37 -1.78
C TRP A 5 17.92 -3.47 -2.50
N LEU A 6 17.90 -2.15 -2.26
CA LEU A 6 17.09 -1.18 -3.04
C LEU A 6 17.52 -1.02 -4.53
N GLY A 7 18.46 -1.81 -5.03
CA GLY A 7 19.06 -1.64 -6.37
C GLY A 7 18.38 -2.36 -7.54
N ALA A 8 17.34 -3.18 -7.33
CA ALA A 8 16.84 -4.07 -8.38
C ALA A 8 15.49 -3.69 -9.02
N TRP A 9 14.79 -2.66 -8.53
CA TRP A 9 13.52 -2.22 -9.14
C TRP A 9 13.73 -0.97 -10.00
N ARG A 10 14.16 -1.15 -11.26
CA ARG A 10 14.15 -0.05 -12.25
C ARG A 10 12.73 0.14 -12.78
N SER A 11 12.16 1.34 -12.59
CA SER A 11 10.89 1.74 -13.17
C SER A 11 10.94 1.71 -14.71
N THR A 12 10.19 0.82 -15.36
CA THR A 12 9.98 0.85 -16.81
C THR A 12 8.92 1.90 -17.17
N GLY A 13 9.37 3.15 -17.29
CA GLY A 13 8.59 4.27 -17.84
C GLY A 13 8.96 4.58 -19.29
N ASP A 14 8.92 3.59 -20.19
CA ASP A 14 9.10 3.79 -21.64
C ASP A 14 7.91 3.19 -22.39
N SER A 15 7.05 4.05 -22.94
CA SER A 15 5.76 3.72 -23.56
C SER A 15 5.86 3.30 -25.03
N ARG A 16 7.02 2.84 -25.51
CA ARG A 16 7.25 2.49 -26.93
C ARG A 16 7.76 1.08 -27.21
N ARG A 17 7.46 0.08 -26.36
CA ARG A 17 7.81 -1.33 -26.64
C ARG A 17 6.56 -2.23 -26.65
N PRO A 18 6.37 -3.08 -27.67
CA PRO A 18 5.25 -4.01 -27.71
C PRO A 18 5.35 -5.05 -26.58
N LEU A 19 4.19 -5.48 -26.06
CA LEU A 19 4.04 -6.51 -25.02
C LEU A 19 4.71 -7.82 -25.46
N ALA A 20 5.96 -8.04 -25.03
CA ALA A 20 6.64 -9.32 -25.13
C ALA A 20 7.76 -9.39 -24.08
N LEU A 21 7.39 -9.33 -22.79
CA LEU A 21 8.36 -9.59 -21.71
C LEU A 21 7.72 -10.19 -20.44
N ALA A 22 6.74 -11.09 -20.61
CA ALA A 22 6.17 -11.88 -19.51
C ALA A 22 6.72 -13.33 -19.46
N SER A 23 7.72 -13.67 -20.27
CA SER A 23 8.21 -15.06 -20.43
C SER A 23 9.72 -15.24 -20.22
N ARG A 24 10.45 -14.23 -19.73
CA ARG A 24 11.86 -14.45 -19.35
C ARG A 24 11.90 -15.07 -17.95
N PRO A 25 12.47 -16.27 -17.78
CA PRO A 25 12.69 -16.81 -16.44
C PRO A 25 13.55 -15.82 -15.67
N PRO A 26 13.33 -15.68 -14.35
CA PRO A 26 14.15 -14.82 -13.51
C PRO A 26 15.63 -15.19 -13.68
N PRO A 27 16.57 -14.22 -13.58
CA PRO A 27 17.99 -14.53 -13.58
C PRO A 27 18.28 -15.55 -12.46
N PHE A 28 19.17 -16.52 -12.74
CA PHE A 28 19.58 -17.53 -11.77
C PHE A 28 19.93 -16.86 -10.44
N GLY A 29 19.11 -17.12 -9.41
CA GLY A 29 19.31 -16.62 -8.04
C GLY A 29 18.28 -15.61 -7.51
N ALA A 30 17.36 -15.07 -8.33
CA ALA A 30 16.26 -14.29 -7.77
C ALA A 30 15.28 -15.22 -7.02
N PRO A 31 14.90 -14.93 -5.76
CA PRO A 31 13.89 -15.71 -5.07
C PRO A 31 12.59 -15.57 -5.85
N HIS A 32 11.93 -16.70 -6.09
CA HIS A 32 10.57 -16.68 -6.60
C HIS A 32 9.65 -15.94 -5.60
N PRO A 33 8.54 -15.32 -6.04
CA PRO A 33 7.63 -14.59 -5.15
C PRO A 33 7.19 -15.39 -3.92
N GLU A 34 6.96 -16.69 -4.09
CA GLU A 34 6.67 -17.62 -3.00
C GLU A 34 7.74 -17.68 -1.92
N ARG A 35 9.03 -17.54 -2.28
CA ARG A 35 10.15 -17.50 -1.33
C ARG A 35 10.24 -16.16 -0.60
N ILE A 36 9.75 -15.07 -1.19
CA ILE A 36 9.73 -13.75 -0.52
C ILE A 36 8.74 -13.80 0.65
N SER A 37 7.54 -14.34 0.41
CA SER A 37 6.56 -14.53 1.47
C SER A 37 7.06 -15.50 2.54
N GLU A 38 7.71 -16.61 2.14
CA GLU A 38 8.23 -17.62 3.08
C GLU A 38 9.32 -17.06 4.00
N VAL A 39 10.28 -16.32 3.44
CA VAL A 39 11.47 -15.88 4.17
C VAL A 39 11.24 -14.57 4.93
N PHE A 40 10.48 -13.64 4.36
CA PHE A 40 10.30 -12.30 4.93
C PHE A 40 8.93 -12.05 5.54
N GLY A 41 7.97 -12.95 5.35
CA GLY A 41 6.58 -12.74 5.79
C GLY A 41 5.90 -11.57 5.06
N VAL A 42 6.40 -11.18 3.89
CA VAL A 42 5.89 -10.09 3.05
C VAL A 42 5.36 -10.71 1.75
N ASP A 43 4.08 -10.53 1.46
CA ASP A 43 3.45 -11.00 0.22
C ASP A 43 3.09 -9.80 -0.66
N ILE A 44 3.87 -9.58 -1.71
CA ILE A 44 3.61 -8.55 -2.71
C ILE A 44 3.51 -9.24 -4.06
N HIS A 45 2.32 -9.19 -4.65
CA HIS A 45 2.12 -9.76 -5.96
C HIS A 45 3.01 -9.05 -7.00
N PRO A 46 3.70 -9.78 -7.89
CA PRO A 46 4.67 -9.18 -8.83
C PRO A 46 4.06 -8.19 -9.84
N ALA A 47 2.76 -8.28 -10.09
CA ALA A 47 2.02 -7.36 -10.95
C ALA A 47 1.58 -6.06 -10.25
N ALA A 48 1.73 -5.94 -8.92
CA ALA A 48 1.41 -4.72 -8.20
C ALA A 48 2.29 -3.56 -8.68
N LYS A 49 1.69 -2.38 -8.85
CA LYS A 49 2.41 -1.19 -9.34
C LYS A 49 2.92 -0.41 -8.13
N MET A 50 4.24 -0.33 -8.01
CA MET A 50 4.93 0.35 -6.91
C MET A 50 5.66 1.59 -7.42
N GLY A 51 5.47 2.71 -6.75
CA GLY A 51 6.17 3.97 -6.95
C GLY A 51 7.58 3.96 -6.33
N ARG A 52 8.07 5.15 -5.99
CA ARG A 52 9.40 5.40 -5.42
C ARG A 52 9.29 5.87 -3.97
N SER A 53 10.37 5.68 -3.21
CA SER A 53 10.43 6.14 -1.81
C SER A 53 9.31 5.57 -0.94
N ILE A 54 8.93 4.31 -1.18
CA ILE A 54 7.95 3.60 -0.35
C ILE A 54 8.66 3.04 0.87
N MET A 55 8.16 3.34 2.05
CA MET A 55 8.64 2.75 3.30
C MET A 55 7.73 1.59 3.70
N LEU A 56 8.32 0.40 3.83
CA LEU A 56 7.67 -0.78 4.40
C LEU A 56 8.25 -1.01 5.79
N ASP A 57 7.59 -0.48 6.80
CA ASP A 57 8.08 -0.56 8.17
C ASP A 57 7.59 -1.85 8.85
N HIS A 58 8.50 -2.58 9.48
CA HIS A 58 8.23 -3.86 10.12
C HIS A 58 7.45 -4.87 9.24
N GLY A 59 7.73 -4.93 7.93
CA GLY A 59 6.87 -5.53 6.88
C GLY A 59 6.29 -6.94 7.04
N SER A 60 6.58 -7.68 8.12
CA SER A 60 5.89 -8.92 8.48
C SER A 60 4.37 -8.80 8.39
N GLY A 61 3.74 -9.77 7.74
CA GLY A 61 2.30 -9.86 7.51
C GLY A 61 1.74 -8.85 6.51
N LEU A 62 2.58 -8.09 5.81
CA LEU A 62 2.15 -7.20 4.73
C LEU A 62 1.64 -8.04 3.54
N VAL A 63 0.47 -7.66 3.03
CA VAL A 63 -0.12 -8.27 1.82
C VAL A 63 -0.50 -7.16 0.82
N ILE A 64 0.05 -7.23 -0.39
CA ILE A 64 -0.28 -6.32 -1.51
C ILE A 64 -0.72 -7.15 -2.71
N GLY A 65 -2.00 -7.03 -3.07
CA GLY A 65 -2.59 -7.83 -4.13
C GLY A 65 -2.27 -7.37 -5.56
N GLU A 66 -2.62 -8.23 -6.52
CA GLU A 66 -2.22 -8.18 -7.94
C GLU A 66 -2.41 -6.83 -8.62
N THR A 67 -3.57 -6.19 -8.44
CA THR A 67 -3.95 -4.97 -9.16
C THR A 67 -3.78 -3.71 -8.32
N ALA A 68 -3.11 -3.84 -7.16
CA ALA A 68 -2.86 -2.71 -6.27
C ALA A 68 -1.92 -1.72 -6.95
N VAL A 69 -2.14 -0.44 -6.65
CA VAL A 69 -1.23 0.64 -7.04
C VAL A 69 -0.83 1.38 -5.78
N VAL A 70 0.47 1.51 -5.54
CA VAL A 70 1.05 2.30 -4.47
C VAL A 70 1.95 3.35 -5.13
N GLU A 71 1.59 4.62 -5.00
CA GLU A 71 2.36 5.74 -5.54
C GLU A 71 3.56 6.12 -4.66
N ASP A 72 4.21 7.22 -5.00
CA ASP A 72 5.45 7.68 -4.35
C ASP A 72 5.22 8.15 -2.90
N ASP A 73 6.29 8.12 -2.09
CA ASP A 73 6.32 8.69 -0.72
C ASP A 73 5.27 8.08 0.24
N VAL A 74 4.80 6.86 -0.05
CA VAL A 74 3.84 6.14 0.80
C VAL A 74 4.57 5.37 1.88
N SER A 75 4.01 5.38 3.09
CA SER A 75 4.47 4.54 4.20
C SER A 75 3.42 3.52 4.60
N ILE A 76 3.84 2.26 4.72
CA ILE A 76 2.99 1.12 5.05
C ILE A 76 3.63 0.36 6.21
N LEU A 77 2.87 0.16 7.28
CA LEU A 77 3.32 -0.56 8.46
C LEU A 77 2.97 -2.06 8.40
N GLN A 78 3.50 -2.81 9.36
CA GLN A 78 3.30 -4.25 9.52
C GLN A 78 1.83 -4.67 9.49
N ASN A 79 1.57 -5.91 9.05
CA ASN A 79 0.24 -6.51 8.99
C ASN A 79 -0.81 -5.72 8.18
N ALA A 80 -0.39 -4.73 7.38
CA ALA A 80 -1.30 -4.03 6.49
C ALA A 80 -1.71 -4.93 5.31
N THR A 81 -2.93 -4.74 4.79
CA THR A 81 -3.44 -5.51 3.65
C THR A 81 -4.07 -4.58 2.62
N LEU A 82 -3.57 -4.64 1.39
CA LEU A 82 -4.19 -4.06 0.20
C LEU A 82 -4.82 -5.19 -0.61
N GLY A 83 -6.04 -5.57 -0.21
CA GLY A 83 -6.69 -6.82 -0.63
C GLY A 83 -7.91 -6.60 -1.52
N GLY A 84 -8.35 -7.68 -2.18
CA GLY A 84 -9.63 -7.72 -2.88
C GLY A 84 -10.80 -8.09 -1.97
N THR A 85 -12.02 -7.86 -2.44
CA THR A 85 -13.26 -8.27 -1.74
C THR A 85 -13.74 -9.67 -2.15
N GLY A 86 -13.06 -10.32 -3.09
CA GLY A 86 -13.39 -11.66 -3.60
C GLY A 86 -14.60 -11.74 -4.53
N LYS A 87 -15.29 -10.62 -4.81
CA LYS A 87 -16.52 -10.57 -5.62
C LYS A 87 -16.32 -10.02 -7.03
N GLU A 88 -15.15 -9.45 -7.31
CA GLU A 88 -14.86 -8.75 -8.56
C GLU A 88 -13.75 -9.44 -9.34
N THR A 89 -13.97 -9.65 -10.64
CA THR A 89 -12.95 -10.08 -11.59
C THR A 89 -12.27 -8.85 -12.19
N GLY A 90 -10.96 -8.93 -12.43
CA GLY A 90 -10.17 -7.80 -12.93
C GLY A 90 -9.63 -6.91 -11.82
N ASP A 91 -9.77 -5.59 -12.00
CA ASP A 91 -9.21 -4.60 -11.07
C ASP A 91 -10.01 -4.53 -9.77
N ARG A 92 -9.46 -5.14 -8.72
CA ARG A 92 -10.15 -5.43 -7.45
C ARG A 92 -9.39 -4.99 -6.20
N HIS A 93 -8.25 -4.32 -6.36
CA HIS A 93 -7.36 -3.95 -5.25
C HIS A 93 -7.19 -2.44 -5.12
N PRO A 94 -6.78 -1.94 -3.93
CA PRO A 94 -6.73 -0.51 -3.64
C PRO A 94 -5.73 0.29 -4.51
N LYS A 95 -6.02 1.59 -4.62
CA LYS A 95 -5.15 2.60 -5.24
C LYS A 95 -4.69 3.58 -4.17
N VAL A 96 -3.47 3.40 -3.66
CA VAL A 96 -2.87 4.24 -2.63
C VAL A 96 -2.07 5.36 -3.29
N ARG A 97 -2.55 6.59 -3.12
CA ARG A 97 -1.97 7.77 -3.73
C ARG A 97 -0.79 8.32 -2.94
N ARG A 98 -0.03 9.21 -3.61
CA ARG A 98 1.21 9.78 -3.10
C ARG A 98 1.10 10.29 -1.66
N GLY A 99 2.10 9.99 -0.85
CA GLY A 99 2.25 10.56 0.49
C GLY A 99 1.26 10.04 1.53
N ALA A 100 0.47 9.01 1.22
CA ALA A 100 -0.44 8.38 2.15
C ALA A 100 0.31 7.60 3.25
N LEU A 101 -0.29 7.50 4.44
CA LEU A 101 0.18 6.69 5.55
C LEU A 101 -0.81 5.58 5.83
N ILE A 102 -0.36 4.32 5.78
CA ILE A 102 -1.13 3.14 6.12
C ILE A 102 -0.65 2.58 7.45
N GLY A 103 -1.44 2.78 8.50
CA GLY A 103 -1.12 2.34 9.86
C GLY A 103 -1.05 0.82 10.02
N ALA A 104 -0.40 0.39 11.10
CA ALA A 104 -0.18 -1.02 11.39
C ALA A 104 -1.49 -1.80 11.44
N GLY A 105 -1.53 -2.96 10.79
CA GLY A 105 -2.69 -3.84 10.81
C GLY A 105 -3.90 -3.36 10.00
N ALA A 106 -3.82 -2.22 9.31
CA ALA A 106 -4.94 -1.70 8.52
C ALA A 106 -5.30 -2.64 7.35
N LYS A 107 -6.59 -2.83 7.11
CA LYS A 107 -7.13 -3.67 6.03
C LYS A 107 -7.89 -2.77 5.06
N ILE A 108 -7.42 -2.68 3.81
CA ILE A 108 -8.01 -1.86 2.75
C ILE A 108 -8.49 -2.82 1.67
N LEU A 109 -9.81 -2.89 1.47
CA LEU A 109 -10.44 -3.95 0.70
C LEU A 109 -11.24 -3.40 -0.48
N GLY A 110 -10.95 -3.91 -1.67
CA GLY A 110 -11.65 -3.58 -2.91
C GLY A 110 -10.93 -2.56 -3.77
N ASN A 111 -11.49 -2.30 -4.95
CA ASN A 111 -10.99 -1.27 -5.86
C ASN A 111 -11.42 0.13 -5.40
N ILE A 112 -10.80 0.58 -4.31
CA ILE A 112 -11.05 1.89 -3.70
C ILE A 112 -9.79 2.74 -3.73
N GLU A 113 -9.99 4.05 -3.78
CA GLU A 113 -8.90 5.02 -3.74
C GLU A 113 -8.61 5.48 -2.32
N ILE A 114 -7.33 5.52 -1.94
CA ILE A 114 -6.81 6.19 -0.76
C ILE A 114 -6.09 7.44 -1.25
N GLY A 115 -6.76 8.59 -1.13
CA GLY A 115 -6.34 9.84 -1.74
C GLY A 115 -4.97 10.36 -1.28
N VAL A 116 -4.45 11.33 -2.04
CA VAL A 116 -3.13 11.94 -1.77
C VAL A 116 -3.05 12.43 -0.33
N GLY A 117 -1.97 12.09 0.36
CA GLY A 117 -1.76 12.48 1.75
C GLY A 117 -2.83 11.99 2.71
N ALA A 118 -3.63 10.98 2.37
CA ALA A 118 -4.58 10.40 3.31
C ALA A 118 -3.87 9.61 4.42
N LYS A 119 -4.50 9.53 5.58
CA LYS A 119 -3.99 8.81 6.75
C LYS A 119 -4.97 7.72 7.14
N VAL A 120 -4.53 6.47 7.15
CA VAL A 120 -5.32 5.33 7.63
C VAL A 120 -4.80 4.92 9.00
N GLY A 121 -5.65 5.02 10.02
CA GLY A 121 -5.32 4.64 11.38
C GLY A 121 -4.98 3.16 11.52
N ALA A 122 -4.14 2.83 12.50
CA ALA A 122 -3.81 1.45 12.83
C ALA A 122 -5.08 0.62 13.14
N GLY A 123 -5.09 -0.65 12.71
CA GLY A 123 -6.19 -1.59 12.93
C GLY A 123 -7.49 -1.29 12.17
N SER A 124 -7.52 -0.28 11.29
CA SER A 124 -8.75 0.13 10.59
C SER A 124 -9.15 -0.84 9.49
N VAL A 125 -10.45 -0.95 9.22
CA VAL A 125 -11.00 -1.70 8.07
C VAL A 125 -11.65 -0.72 7.11
N VAL A 126 -10.98 -0.43 6.00
CA VAL A 126 -11.38 0.54 4.98
C VAL A 126 -12.03 -0.19 3.81
N VAL A 127 -13.31 0.10 3.58
CA VAL A 127 -14.13 -0.49 2.51
C VAL A 127 -14.73 0.55 1.57
N ASN A 128 -14.44 1.83 1.81
CA ASN A 128 -14.89 2.97 1.00
C ASN A 128 -13.69 3.85 0.63
N ALA A 129 -13.79 4.58 -0.48
CA ALA A 129 -12.75 5.52 -0.89
C ALA A 129 -12.50 6.58 0.19
N VAL A 130 -11.24 6.95 0.36
CA VAL A 130 -10.78 7.95 1.32
C VAL A 130 -10.35 9.18 0.53
N THR A 131 -10.96 10.32 0.83
CA THR A 131 -10.64 11.57 0.13
C THR A 131 -9.22 12.03 0.49
N ALA A 132 -8.57 12.73 -0.45
CA ALA A 132 -7.24 13.29 -0.21
C ALA A 132 -7.22 14.12 1.08
N TYR A 133 -6.08 14.10 1.78
CA TYR A 133 -5.83 14.94 2.95
C TYR A 133 -6.80 14.69 4.13
N THR A 134 -7.35 13.48 4.22
CA THR A 134 -8.22 13.06 5.32
C THR A 134 -7.63 11.91 6.12
N SER A 135 -7.96 11.88 7.40
CA SER A 135 -7.66 10.75 8.27
C SER A 135 -8.91 9.89 8.43
N VAL A 136 -8.76 8.56 8.38
CA VAL A 136 -9.84 7.60 8.66
C VAL A 136 -9.38 6.59 9.70
N ALA A 137 -10.30 6.17 10.56
CA ALA A 137 -10.04 5.12 11.55
C ALA A 137 -11.30 4.31 11.88
N GLY A 138 -11.12 3.12 12.45
CA GLY A 138 -12.20 2.28 12.98
C GLY A 138 -12.62 1.12 12.07
N ILE A 139 -13.66 0.40 12.50
CA ILE A 139 -14.19 -0.81 11.86
C ILE A 139 -15.73 -0.70 11.80
N PRO A 140 -16.33 -0.40 10.62
CA PRO A 140 -15.68 0.07 9.40
C PRO A 140 -15.08 1.47 9.58
N ALA A 141 -14.06 1.79 8.80
CA ALA A 141 -13.37 3.06 8.90
C ALA A 141 -14.29 4.24 8.56
N ARG A 142 -14.17 5.31 9.35
CA ARG A 142 -14.86 6.58 9.19
C ARG A 142 -13.85 7.71 9.28
N GLN A 143 -14.19 8.86 8.68
CA GLN A 143 -13.36 10.04 8.79
C GLN A 143 -13.24 10.46 10.26
N VAL A 144 -12.02 10.81 10.66
CA VAL A 144 -11.69 11.34 11.99
C VAL A 144 -10.89 12.63 11.83
N GLY A 145 -11.08 13.56 12.75
CA GLY A 145 -10.41 14.84 12.72
C GLY A 145 -10.71 15.72 11.51
N LYS A 146 -9.91 16.78 11.39
CA LYS A 146 -10.01 17.77 10.31
C LYS A 146 -9.10 17.38 9.14
N ARG A 147 -9.39 17.95 7.97
CA ARG A 147 -8.49 17.83 6.81
C ARG A 147 -7.13 18.44 7.15
N HIS A 148 -6.06 17.85 6.63
CA HIS A 148 -4.68 18.30 6.85
C HIS A 148 -3.91 18.34 5.53
N PHE A 149 -2.98 19.27 5.35
CA PHE A 149 -2.28 19.42 4.06
C PHE A 149 -0.89 18.78 4.01
N ASN A 150 -0.50 18.07 5.07
CA ASN A 150 0.77 17.37 5.16
C ASN A 150 0.72 16.03 4.42
N LEU A 151 1.90 15.47 4.11
CA LEU A 151 2.07 14.11 3.59
C LEU A 151 2.47 13.18 4.74
N PRO A 152 1.50 12.53 5.42
CA PRO A 152 1.79 11.70 6.60
C PRO A 152 2.67 10.49 6.27
N GLY A 153 2.72 10.05 5.01
CA GLY A 153 3.65 9.03 4.55
C GLY A 153 5.13 9.43 4.71
N ILE A 154 5.44 10.72 4.69
CA ILE A 154 6.81 11.23 4.91
C ILE A 154 7.06 11.51 6.39
N THR A 155 6.09 12.14 7.08
CA THR A 155 6.28 12.60 8.45
C THR A 155 6.11 11.51 9.50
N MET A 156 5.47 10.39 9.14
CA MET A 156 5.16 9.27 10.04
C MET A 156 4.34 9.68 11.27
N ASP A 157 3.53 10.72 11.14
CA ASP A 157 2.63 11.16 12.19
C ASP A 157 1.44 10.21 12.32
N GLN A 158 1.54 9.29 13.28
CA GLN A 158 0.50 8.31 13.63
C GLN A 158 -0.64 8.89 14.46
N THR A 159 -0.56 10.16 14.89
CA THR A 159 -1.60 10.75 15.72
C THR A 159 -2.88 10.93 14.92
N LEU A 160 -4.01 10.64 15.58
CA LEU A 160 -5.34 10.88 15.05
C LEU A 160 -6.03 11.86 15.98
N SER A 161 -6.69 12.88 15.40
CA SER A 161 -7.58 13.72 16.19
C SER A 161 -8.83 12.94 16.58
N GLU A 162 -9.45 13.32 17.69
CA GLU A 162 -10.66 12.66 18.17
C GLU A 162 -11.77 12.67 17.10
N PRO A 163 -12.56 11.58 17.01
CA PRO A 163 -13.72 11.55 16.13
C PRO A 163 -14.72 12.63 16.57
N GLU A 164 -15.30 13.34 15.62
CA GLU A 164 -16.31 14.39 15.89
C GLU A 164 -17.70 13.82 16.24
N TYR A 165 -17.76 12.58 16.74
CA TYR A 165 -19.01 11.93 17.14
C TYR A 165 -19.01 11.68 18.66
N THR A 166 -19.95 12.31 19.34
CA THR A 166 -20.32 12.01 20.73
C THR A 166 -21.10 10.70 20.77
N ILE A 167 -20.62 9.72 21.54
CA ILE A 167 -21.37 8.49 21.87
C ILE A 167 -22.59 8.85 22.72
#